data_AF-A0A7S1UVU2-F1
#
_entry.id   AF-A0A7S1UVU2-F1
#
_cell.length_a   1.000
_cell.length_b   1.000
_cell.length_c   1.000
_cell.angle_alpha   90.00
_cell.angle_beta   90.00
_cell.angle_gamma   90.00
#
_symmetry.space_group_name_H-M   'P 1'
#
loop_
_entity.id
_entity.type
_entity.pdbx_description
1 polymer ?
#
loop_
_entity_poly.entity_id
_entity_poly.type
_entity_poly.pdbx_seq_one_letter_code
_entity_poly.pdbx_strand_id
1 'polypeptide(L)'
;TIDSIIAKAVKSLIKHSATVTREQWMQDAERAERGEAPLTAAAIIRHTIGIGVDPEDRHRTWSEDAKAALLRGSVATAKSILSHALAVFPKKVALWKSAIELERTKGTPTSLDDVLASAIKSLPQNVFFWLYR
;
A
#
# COMPACT_ATOMS: atom_id res chain seq x y z
N THR A 1 -3.16 -17.55 -8.91
CA THR A 1 -2.56 -16.20 -8.84
C THR A 1 -1.84 -16.04 -7.51
N ILE A 2 -0.79 -15.19 -7.46
CA ILE A 2 0.02 -14.94 -6.25
C ILE A 2 -0.88 -14.56 -5.07
N ASP A 3 -1.88 -13.71 -5.29
CA ASP A 3 -2.90 -13.34 -4.29
C ASP A 3 -3.62 -14.55 -3.68
N SER A 4 -4.02 -15.54 -4.48
CA SER A 4 -4.72 -16.71 -3.94
C SER A 4 -3.81 -17.59 -3.09
N ILE A 5 -2.50 -17.62 -3.37
CA ILE A 5 -1.53 -18.40 -2.60
C ILE A 5 -1.34 -17.73 -1.25
N ILE A 6 -1.08 -16.41 -1.24
CA ILE A 6 -0.91 -15.62 -0.02
C ILE A 6 -2.18 -15.65 0.83
N ALA A 7 -3.36 -15.48 0.24
CA ALA A 7 -4.63 -15.54 0.97
C ALA A 7 -4.85 -16.91 1.65
N LYS A 8 -4.48 -18.01 0.99
CA LYS A 8 -4.55 -19.36 1.58
C LYS A 8 -3.51 -19.54 2.69
N ALA A 9 -2.29 -19.03 2.50
CA ALA A 9 -1.23 -19.08 3.49
C ALA A 9 -1.62 -18.33 4.78
N VAL A 10 -2.10 -17.08 4.66
CA VAL A 10 -2.56 -16.29 5.79
C VAL A 10 -3.70 -16.99 6.54
N LYS A 11 -4.70 -17.50 5.82
CA LYS A 11 -5.81 -18.27 6.44
C LYS A 11 -5.33 -19.52 7.17
N SER A 12 -4.39 -20.25 6.59
CA SER A 12 -3.80 -21.45 7.21
C SER A 12 -3.03 -21.10 8.49
N LEU A 13 -2.21 -20.05 8.45
CA LEU A 13 -1.40 -19.60 9.59
C LEU A 13 -2.26 -19.14 10.77
N ILE A 14 -3.33 -18.38 10.49
CA ILE A 14 -4.31 -17.97 11.50
C ILE A 14 -4.99 -19.21 12.12
N LYS A 15 -5.37 -20.19 11.29
CA LYS A 15 -6.02 -21.43 11.75
C LYS A 15 -5.12 -22.27 12.66
N HIS A 16 -3.81 -22.28 12.41
CA HIS A 16 -2.85 -23.07 13.18
C HIS A 16 -2.26 -22.31 14.39
N SER A 17 -2.85 -21.17 14.77
CA SER A 17 -2.39 -20.34 15.91
C SER A 17 -0.93 -19.87 15.78
N ALA A 18 -0.37 -19.89 14.58
CA ALA A 18 0.92 -19.27 14.33
C ALA A 18 0.69 -17.76 14.38
N THR A 19 1.05 -17.13 15.49
CA THR A 19 0.96 -15.67 15.69
C THR A 19 2.03 -14.97 14.86
N VAL A 20 1.86 -14.93 13.55
CA VAL A 20 2.67 -14.06 12.69
C VAL A 20 2.16 -12.64 12.91
N THR A 21 3.01 -11.82 13.51
CA THR A 21 2.69 -10.43 13.79
C THR A 21 2.59 -9.63 12.50
N ARG A 22 1.82 -8.55 12.53
CA ARG A 22 1.73 -7.59 11.44
C ARG A 22 3.13 -7.09 11.02
N GLU A 23 3.98 -6.80 11.99
CA GLU A 23 5.37 -6.37 11.77
C GLU A 23 6.18 -7.41 10.97
N GLN A 24 6.03 -8.70 11.30
CA GLN A 24 6.71 -9.78 10.58
C GLN A 24 6.26 -9.83 9.11
N TRP A 25 4.95 -9.68 8.85
CA TRP A 25 4.42 -9.63 7.48
C TRP A 25 4.95 -8.43 6.69
N MET A 26 5.08 -7.26 7.34
CA MET A 26 5.65 -6.07 6.73
C MET A 26 7.12 -6.31 6.35
N GLN A 27 7.90 -6.90 7.26
CA GLN A 27 9.30 -7.24 6.98
C GLN A 27 9.43 -8.26 5.85
N ASP A 28 8.55 -9.25 5.77
CA ASP A 28 8.57 -10.24 4.70
C ASP A 28 8.16 -9.63 3.35
N ALA A 29 7.25 -8.64 3.33
CA ALA A 29 6.97 -7.86 2.12
C ALA A 29 8.20 -7.06 1.67
N GLU A 30 8.90 -6.40 2.58
CA GLU A 30 10.12 -5.64 2.26
C GLU A 30 11.27 -6.55 1.79
N ARG A 31 11.39 -7.75 2.37
CA ARG A 31 12.34 -8.78 1.90
C ARG A 31 11.98 -9.26 0.50
N ALA A 32 10.70 -9.48 0.21
CA ALA A 32 10.25 -9.88 -1.12
C ALA A 32 10.55 -8.79 -2.16
N GLU A 33 10.37 -7.52 -1.82
CA GLU A 33 10.77 -6.41 -2.67
C GLU A 33 12.28 -6.38 -2.92
N ARG A 34 13.10 -6.56 -1.88
CA ARG A 34 14.57 -6.63 -2.00
C ARG A 34 15.03 -7.81 -2.86
N GLY A 35 14.26 -8.89 -2.88
CA GLY A 35 14.47 -10.04 -3.75
C GLY A 35 13.86 -9.89 -5.15
N GLU A 36 13.56 -8.66 -5.60
CA GLU A 36 13.01 -8.35 -6.92
C GLU A 36 11.63 -8.99 -7.20
N ALA A 37 10.85 -9.29 -6.14
CA ALA A 37 9.50 -9.83 -6.23
C ALA A 37 8.43 -8.82 -5.75
N PRO A 38 8.27 -7.65 -6.41
CA PRO A 38 7.37 -6.59 -5.96
C PRO A 38 5.89 -7.01 -5.99
N LEU A 39 5.50 -7.91 -6.89
CA LEU A 39 4.14 -8.45 -6.95
C LEU A 39 3.80 -9.32 -5.72
N THR A 40 4.79 -10.03 -5.20
CA THR A 40 4.65 -10.82 -3.96
C THR A 40 4.57 -9.91 -2.76
N ALA A 41 5.41 -8.88 -2.67
CA ALA A 41 5.33 -7.85 -1.63
C ALA A 41 3.93 -7.20 -1.61
N ALA A 42 3.41 -6.82 -2.78
CA ALA A 42 2.07 -6.23 -2.90
C ALA A 42 0.97 -7.19 -2.43
N ALA A 43 1.05 -8.48 -2.80
CA ALA A 43 0.09 -9.48 -2.37
C ALA A 43 0.13 -9.70 -0.85
N ILE A 44 1.32 -9.75 -0.24
CA ILE A 44 1.48 -9.84 1.23
C ILE A 44 0.75 -8.65 1.88
N ILE A 45 1.11 -7.43 1.53
CA ILE A 45 0.51 -6.21 2.09
C ILE A 45 -1.02 -6.22 1.97
N ARG A 46 -1.57 -6.54 0.79
CA ARG A 46 -3.02 -6.55 0.55
C ARG A 46 -3.79 -7.45 1.53
N HIS A 47 -3.20 -8.57 1.94
CA HIS A 47 -3.88 -9.56 2.80
C HIS A 47 -3.50 -9.43 4.27
N THR A 48 -2.45 -8.68 4.62
CA THR A 48 -1.91 -8.65 5.99
C THR A 48 -1.98 -7.30 6.67
N ILE A 49 -2.00 -6.18 5.93
CA ILE A 49 -1.87 -4.84 6.53
C ILE A 49 -3.01 -4.46 7.49
N GLY A 50 -4.20 -5.04 7.30
CA GLY A 50 -5.35 -4.83 8.16
C GLY A 50 -5.46 -5.80 9.34
N ILE A 51 -4.56 -6.78 9.46
CA ILE A 51 -4.57 -7.75 10.57
C ILE A 51 -4.16 -7.04 11.86
N GLY A 52 -5.02 -7.11 12.88
CA GLY A 52 -4.75 -6.51 14.19
C GLY A 52 -4.79 -4.98 14.22
N VAL A 53 -5.42 -4.34 13.21
CA VAL A 53 -5.64 -2.89 13.17
C VAL A 53 -7.12 -2.59 13.22
N ASP A 54 -7.52 -1.83 14.23
CA ASP A 54 -8.91 -1.41 14.40
C ASP A 54 -9.37 -0.56 13.22
N PRO A 55 -10.61 -0.75 12.71
CA PRO A 55 -11.09 -0.06 11.52
C PRO A 55 -10.96 1.47 11.56
N GLU A 56 -11.10 2.05 12.75
CA GLU A 56 -11.02 3.49 13.00
C GLU A 56 -9.59 4.03 12.86
N ASP A 57 -8.58 3.22 13.21
CA ASP A 57 -7.17 3.60 13.18
C ASP A 57 -6.48 3.30 11.84
N ARG A 58 -7.07 2.45 10.99
CA ARG A 58 -6.49 2.01 9.70
C ARG A 58 -5.90 3.13 8.87
N HIS A 59 -6.61 4.25 8.74
CA HIS A 59 -6.11 5.39 7.97
C HIS A 59 -4.78 5.92 8.51
N ARG A 60 -4.69 6.11 9.83
CA ARG A 60 -3.48 6.63 10.49
C ARG A 60 -2.37 5.60 10.40
N THR A 61 -2.63 4.37 10.83
CA THR A 61 -1.65 3.29 10.86
C THR A 61 -1.04 3.08 9.47
N TRP A 62 -1.87 2.87 8.44
CA TRP A 62 -1.37 2.62 7.08
C TRP A 62 -0.60 3.80 6.49
N SER A 63 -0.97 5.03 6.86
CA SER A 63 -0.22 6.23 6.46
C SER A 63 1.17 6.27 7.10
N GLU A 64 1.28 5.90 8.37
CA GLU A 64 2.55 5.81 9.10
C GLU A 64 3.41 4.66 8.54
N ASP A 65 2.80 3.52 8.22
CA ASP A 65 3.51 2.36 7.64
C ASP A 65 4.07 2.64 6.26
N ALA A 66 3.31 3.32 5.39
CA ALA A 66 3.80 3.73 4.07
C ALA A 66 5.03 4.63 4.19
N LYS A 67 5.00 5.59 5.12
CA LYS A 67 6.15 6.47 5.39
C LYS A 67 7.34 5.69 5.93
N ALA A 68 7.10 4.74 6.84
CA ALA A 68 8.15 3.91 7.42
C ALA A 68 8.81 3.02 6.36
N ALA A 69 8.03 2.41 5.48
CA ALA A 69 8.54 1.62 4.35
C ALA A 69 9.37 2.49 3.38
N LEU A 70 8.93 3.72 3.10
CA LEU A 70 9.72 4.67 2.30
C LEU A 70 11.05 5.04 2.95
N LEU A 71 11.05 5.28 4.27
CA LEU A 71 12.28 5.60 5.01
C LEU A 71 13.29 4.45 4.98
N ARG A 72 12.79 3.21 4.92
CA ARG A 72 13.61 1.99 4.75
C ARG A 72 14.01 1.70 3.30
N GLY A 73 13.57 2.52 2.35
CA GLY A 73 13.87 2.36 0.92
C GLY A 73 13.00 1.34 0.18
N SER A 74 11.94 0.82 0.81
CA SER A 74 11.01 -0.16 0.24
C SER A 74 9.85 0.56 -0.46
N VAL A 75 10.11 1.03 -1.68
CA VAL A 75 9.21 1.86 -2.49
C VAL A 75 7.99 1.06 -2.96
N ALA A 76 8.16 -0.16 -3.46
CA ALA A 76 7.06 -1.00 -3.94
C ALA A 76 6.13 -1.41 -2.80
N THR A 77 6.69 -1.67 -1.62
CA THR A 77 5.93 -1.95 -0.39
C THR A 77 5.11 -0.72 0.00
N ALA A 78 5.73 0.46 0.08
CA ALA A 78 5.03 1.71 0.35
C ALA A 78 3.92 2.02 -0.66
N LYS A 79 4.18 1.82 -1.96
CA LYS A 79 3.20 1.97 -3.04
C LYS A 79 2.02 1.01 -2.86
N SER A 80 2.29 -0.24 -2.47
CA SER A 80 1.26 -1.24 -2.22
C SER A 80 0.38 -0.88 -1.03
N ILE A 81 0.98 -0.34 0.04
CA ILE A 81 0.25 0.15 1.21
C ILE A 81 -0.67 1.31 0.82
N LEU A 82 -0.15 2.32 0.13
CA LEU A 82 -0.93 3.48 -0.29
C LEU A 82 -2.05 3.09 -1.26
N SER A 83 -1.77 2.18 -2.20
CA SER A 83 -2.79 1.65 -3.12
C SER A 83 -3.91 0.94 -2.36
N HIS A 84 -3.58 0.10 -1.37
CA HIS A 84 -4.58 -0.56 -0.53
C HIS A 84 -5.37 0.46 0.29
N ALA A 85 -4.69 1.42 0.92
CA ALA A 85 -5.33 2.48 1.70
C ALA A 85 -6.26 3.34 0.84
N LEU A 86 -5.90 3.65 -0.40
CA LEU A 86 -6.74 4.39 -1.35
C LEU A 86 -7.94 3.59 -1.85
N ALA A 87 -7.82 2.27 -1.97
CA ALA A 87 -8.97 1.41 -2.30
C ALA A 87 -10.03 1.44 -1.19
N VAL A 88 -9.60 1.53 0.07
CA VAL A 88 -10.48 1.59 1.25
C VAL A 88 -10.97 3.02 1.53
N PHE A 89 -10.11 4.02 1.34
CA PHE A 89 -10.36 5.43 1.65
C PHE A 89 -10.17 6.35 0.42
N PRO A 90 -10.92 6.14 -0.68
CA PRO A 90 -10.69 6.84 -1.96
C PRO A 90 -10.94 8.35 -1.88
N LYS A 91 -11.67 8.83 -0.87
CA LYS A 91 -11.98 10.24 -0.69
C LYS A 91 -10.93 11.01 0.13
N LYS A 92 -9.91 10.35 0.66
CA LYS A 92 -8.89 11.00 1.52
C LYS A 92 -7.81 11.66 0.67
N VAL A 93 -7.87 12.98 0.57
CA VAL A 93 -6.92 13.81 -0.19
C VAL A 93 -5.47 13.59 0.26
N ALA A 94 -5.23 13.41 1.57
CA ALA A 94 -3.88 13.22 2.11
C ALA A 94 -3.19 11.97 1.55
N LEU A 95 -3.92 10.85 1.41
CA LEU A 95 -3.39 9.61 0.84
C LEU A 95 -3.02 9.78 -0.64
N TRP A 96 -3.86 10.47 -1.42
CA TRP A 96 -3.57 10.77 -2.82
C TRP A 96 -2.34 11.66 -2.97
N LYS A 97 -2.21 12.70 -2.15
CA LYS A 97 -1.02 13.55 -2.12
C LYS A 97 0.25 12.74 -1.82
N SER A 98 0.19 11.85 -0.83
CA SER A 98 1.33 10.96 -0.52
C SER A 98 1.65 9.99 -1.66
N ALA A 99 0.66 9.45 -2.35
CA ALA A 99 0.87 8.57 -3.50
C ALA A 99 1.51 9.31 -4.69
N ILE A 100 1.03 10.51 -5.00
CA ILE A 100 1.59 11.36 -6.06
C ILE A 100 3.04 11.73 -5.75
N GLU A 101 3.34 12.13 -4.51
CA GLU A 101 4.71 12.47 -4.10
C GLU A 101 5.66 11.26 -4.18
N LEU A 102 5.17 10.07 -3.82
CA LEU A 102 5.91 8.82 -3.97
C LEU A 102 6.24 8.56 -5.44
N GLU A 103 5.26 8.64 -6.34
CA GLU A 103 5.50 8.41 -7.77
C GLU A 103 6.41 9.48 -8.38
N ARG A 104 6.31 10.74 -7.92
CA ARG A 104 7.16 11.83 -8.39
C ARG A 104 8.63 11.63 -8.01
N THR A 105 8.89 11.13 -6.81
CA THR A 105 10.25 11.00 -6.28
C THR A 105 10.92 9.67 -6.65
N LYS A 106 10.14 8.60 -6.81
CA LYS A 106 10.65 7.23 -6.98
C LYS A 106 9.98 6.43 -8.12
N GLY A 107 8.91 6.94 -8.71
CA GLY A 107 8.15 6.28 -9.78
C GLY A 107 8.59 6.70 -11.18
N THR A 108 7.76 6.37 -12.17
CA THR A 108 7.94 6.77 -13.57
C THR A 108 6.91 7.83 -13.95
N PRO A 109 7.13 8.63 -15.00
CA PRO A 109 6.14 9.58 -15.48
C PRO A 109 4.79 8.93 -15.79
N THR A 110 4.81 7.74 -16.39
CA THR A 110 3.59 6.96 -16.68
C THR A 110 2.85 6.55 -15.41
N SER A 111 3.56 6.07 -14.38
CA SER A 111 2.90 5.67 -13.14
C SER A 111 2.35 6.86 -12.35
N LEU A 112 3.01 8.02 -12.45
CA LEU A 112 2.50 9.28 -11.91
C LEU A 112 1.20 9.71 -12.60
N ASP A 113 1.15 9.67 -13.93
CA ASP A 113 -0.05 9.99 -14.70
C ASP A 113 -1.22 9.07 -14.37
N ASP A 114 -0.97 7.76 -14.21
CA ASP A 114 -2.00 6.79 -13.82
C ASP A 114 -2.58 7.09 -12.43
N VAL A 115 -1.73 7.47 -11.48
CA VAL A 115 -2.16 7.86 -10.12
C VAL A 115 -2.94 9.17 -10.15
N LEU A 116 -2.51 10.17 -10.93
CA LEU A 116 -3.23 11.43 -11.11
C LEU A 116 -4.59 11.22 -11.76
N ALA A 117 -4.68 10.42 -12.81
CA ALA A 117 -5.94 10.08 -13.46
C ALA A 117 -6.90 9.38 -12.49
N SER A 118 -6.38 8.45 -11.68
CA SER A 118 -7.16 7.76 -10.64
C SER A 118 -7.62 8.71 -9.53
N ALA A 119 -6.79 9.66 -9.13
CA ALA A 119 -7.11 10.69 -8.15
C ALA A 119 -8.23 11.60 -8.64
N ILE A 120 -8.13 12.10 -9.88
CA ILE A 120 -9.13 12.95 -10.53
C ILE A 120 -10.48 12.22 -10.63
N LYS A 121 -10.46 10.95 -11.05
CA LYS A 121 -11.69 10.13 -11.13
C LYS A 121 -12.37 9.97 -9.77
N SER A 122 -11.58 9.82 -8.70
CA SER A 122 -12.07 9.61 -7.34
C SER A 122 -12.50 10.92 -6.65
N LEU A 123 -11.85 12.03 -7.00
CA LEU A 123 -12.02 13.36 -6.40
C LEU A 123 -12.13 14.46 -7.48
N PRO A 124 -13.18 14.45 -8.31
CA PRO A 124 -13.29 15.35 -9.47
C PRO A 124 -13.35 16.82 -9.09
N GLN A 125 -13.91 17.14 -7.91
CA GLN A 125 -14.06 18.49 -7.39
C GLN A 125 -12.76 19.08 -6.82
N ASN A 126 -11.70 18.28 -6.68
CA ASN A 126 -10.45 18.75 -6.10
C ASN A 126 -9.54 19.29 -7.21
N VAL A 127 -9.61 20.60 -7.42
CA VAL A 127 -8.82 21.34 -8.44
C VAL A 127 -7.32 21.13 -8.26
N PHE A 128 -6.84 20.81 -7.05
CA PHE A 128 -5.43 20.53 -6.79
C PHE A 128 -4.86 19.47 -7.74
N PHE A 129 -5.57 18.35 -7.98
CA PHE A 129 -5.01 17.27 -8.81
C PHE A 129 -4.95 17.61 -10.30
N TRP A 130 -5.79 18.55 -10.76
CA TRP A 130 -5.77 19.02 -12.14
C TRP A 130 -4.57 19.94 -12.43
N LEU A 131 -4.09 20.65 -11.41
CA LEU A 131 -2.92 21.55 -11.53
C LEU A 131 -1.57 20.80 -11.49
N TYR A 132 -1.59 19.50 -11.15
CA TYR A 132 -0.40 18.65 -11.07
C TYR A 132 -0.20 17.74 -12.29
N ARG A 133 -1.13 17.80 -13.25
CA ARG A 133 -1.04 17.09 -14.53
C ARG A 133 -0.26 17.90 -15.56
#